data_AF-A0A855K3U8-F1
#
_entry.id   AF-A0A855K3U8-F1
#
_cell.length_a   1.000
_cell.length_b   1.000
_cell.length_c   1.000
_cell.angle_alpha   90.00
_cell.angle_beta   90.00
_cell.angle_gamma   90.00
#
_symmetry.space_group_name_H-M   'P 1'
#
loop_
_entity.id
_entity.type
_entity.pdbx_description
1 polymer ?
#
loop_
_entity_poly.entity_id
_entity_poly.type
_entity_poly.pdbx_seq_one_letter_code
_entity_poly.pdbx_strand_id
1 'polypeptide(L)' 'LCWMQQAYGLHADDRVLQKTPFSFDVSVWEFFWPLMTGVRLVVASPGDHRDPQKLVQLIEREGITTLHFVPSMLQAFVLD' A
#
# COMPACT_ATOMS: atom_id res chain seq x y z
N LEU A 1 14.50 6.14 -1.64
CA LEU A 1 13.62 5.74 -0.52
C LEU A 1 14.15 6.14 0.86
N CYS A 2 15.47 6.34 1.05
CA CYS A 2 16.01 6.85 2.32
C CYS A 2 15.36 8.17 2.77
N TRP A 3 15.07 9.09 1.84
CA TRP A 3 14.32 10.30 2.15
C TRP A 3 12.90 10.01 2.69
N MET A 4 12.14 9.10 2.07
CA MET A 4 10.81 8.70 2.57
C MET A 4 10.90 8.08 3.95
N GLN A 5 11.92 7.26 4.20
CA GLN A 5 12.15 6.71 5.54
C GLN A 5 12.46 7.81 6.56
N GLN A 6 13.25 8.81 6.20
CA GLN A 6 13.55 9.94 7.09
C GLN A 6 12.31 10.81 7.34
N ALA A 7 11.45 10.99 6.34
CA ALA A 7 10.28 11.86 6.42
C ALA A 7 9.07 11.21 7.10
N TYR A 8 8.82 9.93 6.85
CA TYR A 8 7.61 9.23 7.28
C TYR A 8 7.86 8.09 8.26
N GLY A 9 9.07 7.53 8.28
CA GLY A 9 9.52 6.57 9.30
C GLY A 9 8.70 5.30 9.43
N LEU A 10 8.86 4.34 8.51
CA LEU A 10 8.29 3.00 8.75
C LEU A 10 8.97 2.32 9.94
N HIS A 11 8.19 1.57 10.71
CA HIS A 11 8.60 0.83 11.90
C HIS A 11 8.24 -0.66 11.77
N ALA A 12 8.79 -1.50 12.65
CA ALA A 12 8.67 -2.96 12.56
C ALA A 12 7.22 -3.48 12.58
N ASP A 13 6.29 -2.73 13.18
CA ASP A 13 4.88 -3.08 13.28
C ASP A 13 4.05 -2.65 12.06
N ASP A 14 4.65 -1.89 11.14
CA ASP A 14 3.98 -1.43 9.94
C ASP A 14 3.74 -2.56 8.94
N ARG A 15 2.74 -2.33 8.08
CA ARG A 15 2.39 -3.22 6.97
C ARG A 15 2.06 -2.37 5.76
N VAL A 16 2.90 -2.49 4.72
CA VAL A 16 2.75 -1.76 3.46
C VAL A 16 1.99 -2.62 2.47
N LEU A 17 0.96 -2.06 1.85
CA LEU A 17 0.21 -2.71 0.77
C LEU A 17 0.82 -2.40 -0.59
N GLN A 18 1.20 -3.44 -1.33
CA GLN A 18 1.48 -3.38 -2.75
C GLN A 18 0.21 -3.70 -3.53
N LYS A 19 -0.32 -2.70 -4.21
CA LYS A 19 -1.51 -2.84 -5.08
C LYS A 19 -1.35 -2.13 -6.42
N THR A 20 -0.41 -1.20 -6.51
CA THR A 20 -0.22 -0.38 -7.70
C THR A 20 0.45 -1.23 -8.78
N PRO A 21 -0.09 -1.28 -10.02
CA PRO A 21 0.53 -2.08 -11.08
C PRO A 21 2.00 -1.68 -11.29
N PHE A 22 2.87 -2.67 -11.53
CA PHE A 22 4.32 -2.46 -11.64
C PHE A 22 4.72 -1.51 -12.79
N SER A 23 3.81 -1.26 -13.74
CA SER A 23 3.99 -0.30 -14.83
C SER A 23 3.90 1.16 -14.39
N PHE A 24 3.48 1.43 -13.15
CA PHE A 24 3.45 2.78 -12.57
C PHE A 24 4.57 2.93 -11.52
N ASP A 25 5.21 4.09 -11.51
CA ASP A 25 6.36 4.41 -10.66
C ASP A 25 6.08 4.32 -9.15
N VAL A 26 4.86 4.64 -8.72
CA VAL A 26 4.40 4.46 -7.33
C VAL A 26 4.65 3.02 -6.82
N SER A 27 4.56 2.01 -7.68
CA SER A 27 4.84 0.62 -7.29
C SER A 27 6.27 0.42 -6.77
N VAL A 28 7.23 1.25 -7.19
CA VAL A 28 8.63 1.15 -6.78
C VAL A 28 8.76 1.30 -5.26
N TRP A 29 8.14 2.32 -4.66
CA TRP A 29 8.26 2.47 -3.21
C TRP A 29 7.39 1.45 -2.47
N GLU A 30 6.26 1.01 -3.04
CA GLU A 30 5.47 -0.08 -2.45
C GLU A 30 6.29 -1.38 -2.34
N PHE A 31 7.08 -1.72 -3.36
CA PHE A 31 7.95 -2.91 -3.34
C PHE A 31 9.16 -2.74 -2.43
N PHE A 32 9.93 -1.66 -2.59
CA PHE A 32 11.28 -1.60 -2.03
C PHE A 32 11.34 -0.96 -0.64
N TRP A 33 10.48 0.01 -0.32
CA TRP A 33 10.56 0.73 0.95
C TRP A 33 10.39 -0.18 2.18
N PRO A 34 9.37 -1.06 2.25
CA PRO A 34 9.24 -1.98 3.38
C PRO A 34 10.40 -2.99 3.44
N LEU A 35 10.86 -3.51 2.30
CA LEU A 35 11.94 -4.50 2.26
C LEU A 35 13.30 -3.92 2.69
N MET A 36 13.56 -2.64 2.38
CA MET A 36 14.76 -1.93 2.82
C MET A 36 14.78 -1.66 4.34
N THR A 37 13.62 -1.71 5.00
CA THR A 37 13.43 -1.31 6.40
C THR A 37 13.01 -2.46 7.31
N GLY A 38 12.89 -3.68 6.77
CA GLY A 38 12.49 -4.88 7.52
C GLY A 38 10.99 -4.96 7.81
N VAL A 39 10.18 -4.15 7.12
CA VAL A 39 8.73 -4.04 7.31
C VAL A 39 7.99 -5.02 6.41
N ARG A 40 6.82 -5.49 6.87
CA ARG A 40 6.01 -6.46 6.12
C ARG A 40 5.43 -5.82 4.85
N LEU A 41 5.66 -6.50 3.72
CA LEU A 41 5.01 -6.22 2.45
C LEU A 41 3.83 -7.18 2.24
N VAL A 42 2.63 -6.64 2.03
CA VAL A 42 1.43 -7.40 1.67
C VAL A 42 1.11 -7.15 0.20
N VAL A 43 0.96 -8.20 -0.60
CA VAL A 43 0.69 -8.10 -2.04
C VAL A 43 -0.77 -8.38 -2.30
N ALA A 44 -1.49 -7.42 -2.89
CA ALA A 44 -2.87 -7.61 -3.30
C ALA A 44 -2.98 -8.65 -4.43
N SER A 45 -4.05 -9.45 -4.43
CA SER A 45 -4.26 -10.39 -5.51
C SER A 45 -4.62 -9.66 -6.82
N PRO A 46 -4.32 -10.25 -7.99
CA PRO A 46 -4.64 -9.63 -9.28
C PRO A 46 -6.12 -9.25 -9.36
N GLY A 47 -6.39 -7.98 -9.66
CA GLY A 47 -7.75 -7.44 -9.81
C GLY A 47 -8.39 -6.88 -8.52
N ASP A 48 -7.91 -7.22 -7.32
CA ASP A 48 -8.51 -6.76 -6.06
C ASP A 48 -8.39 -5.24 -5.86
N HIS A 49 -7.37 -4.60 -6.44
CA HIS A 49 -7.20 -3.15 -6.40
C HIS A 49 -8.32 -2.35 -7.10
N ARG A 50 -9.22 -3.01 -7.85
CA ARG A 50 -10.35 -2.35 -8.55
C ARG A 50 -11.67 -2.48 -7.80
N ASP A 51 -11.71 -3.29 -6.75
CA ASP A 51 -12.91 -3.56 -5.96
C ASP A 51 -12.71 -2.96 -4.56
N PRO A 52 -13.36 -1.82 -4.26
CA PRO A 52 -13.21 -1.13 -2.98
C PRO A 52 -13.52 -2.02 -1.78
N GLN A 53 -14.53 -2.89 -1.88
CA GLN A 53 -14.95 -3.76 -0.77
C GLN A 53 -13.89 -4.83 -0.48
N LYS A 54 -13.33 -5.46 -1.51
CA LYS A 54 -12.22 -6.41 -1.33
C LYS A 54 -10.98 -5.74 -0.78
N LEU A 55 -10.71 -4.51 -1.21
CA LEU A 55 -9.59 -3.74 -0.70
C LEU A 55 -9.77 -3.41 0.78
N VAL A 56 -10.96 -3.00 1.23
CA VAL A 56 -11.29 -2.80 2.65
C VAL A 56 -11.08 -4.09 3.44
N GLN A 57 -11.63 -5.22 2.98
CA GLN A 57 -11.48 -6.51 3.65
C GLN A 57 -10.00 -6.94 3.75
N LEU A 58 -9.20 -6.66 2.73
CA LEU A 58 -7.75 -6.91 2.74
C LEU A 58 -7.04 -6.00 3.76
N ILE A 59 -7.38 -4.71 3.78
CA ILE A 59 -6.83 -3.73 4.71
C ILE A 59 -7.10 -4.15 6.15
N GLU A 60 -8.34 -4.52 6.46
CA GLU A 60 -8.75 -4.93 7.81
C GLU A 60 -8.11 -6.27 8.21
N ARG A 61 -8.18 -7.29 7.34
CA ARG A 61 -7.67 -8.63 7.64
C ARG A 61 -6.17 -8.62 7.87
N GLU A 62 -5.42 -7.91 7.04
CA GLU A 62 -3.95 -7.89 7.11
C GLU A 62 -3.44 -6.80 8.05
N GLY A 63 -4.28 -5.87 8.50
CA GLY A 63 -3.88 -4.74 9.35
C GLY A 63 -2.92 -3.77 8.64
N ILE A 64 -3.26 -3.38 7.41
CA ILE A 64 -2.44 -2.46 6.60
C ILE A 64 -2.34 -1.10 7.27
N THR A 65 -1.11 -0.62 7.47
CA THR A 65 -0.83 0.68 8.09
C THR A 65 -0.43 1.74 7.08
N THR A 66 0.13 1.32 5.93
CA THR A 66 0.62 2.22 4.89
C THR A 66 0.14 1.77 3.52
N LEU A 67 -0.49 2.67 2.78
CA LEU A 67 -0.99 2.46 1.42
C LEU A 67 -1.08 3.77 0.65
N HIS A 68 -1.30 3.69 -0.66
CA HIS A 68 -1.43 4.86 -1.52
C HIS A 68 -2.68 4.83 -2.38
N PHE A 69 -3.27 6.01 -2.59
CA PHE A 69 -4.34 6.23 -3.53
C PHE A 69 -3.99 7.38 -4.48
N VAL A 70 -4.34 7.20 -5.75
CA VAL A 70 -4.55 8.36 -6.62
C VAL A 70 -5.87 9.04 -6.23
N PRO A 71 -6.05 10.35 -6.44
CA PRO A 71 -7.22 11.08 -5.94
C PRO A 71 -8.57 10.50 -6.34
N SER A 72 -8.72 10.06 -7.59
CA SER A 72 -9.96 9.44 -8.09
C SER A 72 -10.30 8.12 -7.41
N MET A 73 -9.29 7.30 -7.09
CA MET A 73 -9.46 6.05 -6.38
C MET A 73 -9.78 6.29 -4.90
N LEU A 74 -9.16 7.31 -4.28
CA LEU A 74 -9.50 7.70 -2.92
C LEU A 74 -10.95 8.14 -2.82
N GLN A 75 -11.43 8.92 -3.79
CA GLN A 75 -12.82 9.35 -3.83
C GLN A 75 -13.78 8.17 -3.91
N ALA A 76 -13.53 7.20 -4.80
CA ALA A 76 -14.33 5.98 -4.87
C ALA A 76 -14.29 5.19 -3.56
N PHE A 77 -13.13 5.11 -2.92
CA PHE A 77 -12.93 4.36 -1.67
C PHE A 77 -13.65 4.97 -0.46
N VAL A 78 -13.81 6.29 -0.40
CA VAL A 78 -14.44 6.99 0.75
C VAL A 78 -15.95 7.13 0.61
N LEU A 79 -16.49 6.98 -0.61
CA LEU A 79 -17.92 7.11 -0.89
C LEU A 79 -18.70 5.79 -0.77
N ASP A 80 -17.99 4.66 -0.71
CA ASP A 80 -18.54 3.34 -0.38
C ASP A 80 -18.51 3.10 1.15
#